data_AF-A0A093CJN5-F1
#
_entry.id   AF-A0A093CJN5-F1
#
_cell.length_a   1.000
_cell.length_b   1.000
_cell.length_c   1.000
_cell.angle_alpha   90.00
_cell.angle_beta   90.00
_cell.angle_gamma   90.00
#
_symmetry.space_group_name_H-M   'P 1'
#
loop_
_entity.id
_entity.type
_entity.pdbx_description
1 polymer ?
#
loop_
_entity_poly.entity_id
_entity_poly.type
_entity_poly.pdbx_seq_one_letter_code
_entity_poly.pdbx_strand_id
1 'polypeptide(L)' 'SPFNDQPMCRICHEGSIQEDLLSPCQCTGTLGTIHRTCLEHWLSSSSTSYCELCHVRFAVKHKPRPLVE' A
#
# COMPACT_ATOMS: atom_id res chain seq x y z
N SER A 1 -6.41 11.29 -24.57
CA SER A 1 -7.09 9.98 -24.48
C SER A 1 -7.67 9.87 -23.09
N PRO A 2 -8.99 9.81 -22.92
CA PRO A 2 -9.60 10.02 -21.63
C PRO A 2 -9.65 8.70 -20.85
N PHE A 3 -9.13 8.73 -19.62
CA PHE A 3 -9.40 7.80 -18.51
C PHE A 3 -8.88 6.36 -18.63
N ASN A 4 -7.61 6.16 -18.27
CA ASN A 4 -7.20 4.90 -17.64
C ASN A 4 -6.63 5.13 -16.23
N ASP A 5 -7.25 6.06 -15.49
CA ASP A 5 -6.94 6.33 -14.07
C ASP A 5 -7.55 5.25 -13.16
N GLN A 6 -7.47 3.99 -13.60
CA GLN A 6 -7.90 2.87 -12.77
C GLN A 6 -6.88 2.75 -11.63
N PRO A 7 -7.33 2.76 -10.36
CA PRO A 7 -6.43 2.52 -9.24
C PRO A 7 -5.68 1.20 -9.45
N MET A 8 -4.35 1.28 -9.32
CA MET A 8 -3.43 0.15 -9.48
C MET A 8 -2.40 0.21 -8.36
N CYS A 9 -1.91 -0.95 -7.93
CA CYS A 9 -0.91 -1.05 -6.89
C CYS A 9 0.41 -0.46 -7.38
N ARG A 10 0.97 0.51 -6.66
CA ARG A 10 2.24 1.14 -7.05
C ARG A 10 3.47 0.21 -6.98
N ILE A 11 3.31 -1.00 -6.41
CA ILE A 11 4.40 -1.98 -6.21
C ILE A 11 4.37 -3.04 -7.32
N CYS A 12 3.26 -3.75 -7.50
CA CYS A 12 3.14 -4.81 -8.51
C CYS A 12 2.51 -4.34 -9.83
N HIS A 13 2.00 -3.11 -9.89
CA HIS A 13 1.32 -2.53 -11.06
C HIS A 13 0.04 -3.28 -11.49
N GLU A 14 -0.59 -4.01 -10.58
CA GLU A 14 -1.86 -4.69 -10.83
C GLU A 14 -3.05 -3.93 -10.23
N GLY A 15 -4.24 -4.10 -10.81
CA GLY A 15 -5.48 -3.51 -10.30
C GLY A 15 -6.02 -4.20 -9.05
N SER A 16 -7.22 -3.82 -8.62
CA SER A 16 -7.91 -4.42 -7.47
C SER A 16 -8.58 -5.77 -7.76
N ILE A 17 -8.16 -6.48 -8.82
CA ILE A 17 -8.80 -7.73 -9.26
C ILE A 17 -8.35 -8.90 -8.36
N GLN A 18 -7.07 -8.93 -8.00
CA GLN A 18 -6.49 -9.99 -7.17
C GLN A 18 -6.73 -9.74 -5.67
N GLU A 19 -6.56 -8.49 -5.24
CA GLU A 19 -6.72 -8.04 -3.85
C GLU A 19 -7.17 -6.57 -3.83
N ASP A 20 -7.86 -6.16 -2.77
CA ASP A 20 -8.25 -4.76 -2.57
C ASP A 20 -7.04 -3.82 -2.51
N LEU A 21 -7.20 -2.65 -3.14
CA LEU A 21 -6.22 -1.57 -3.09
C LEU A 21 -6.51 -0.68 -1.88
N LEU A 22 -5.51 -0.54 -1.02
CA LEU A 22 -5.54 0.34 0.13
C LEU A 22 -4.91 1.68 -0.22
N SER A 23 -5.36 2.74 0.45
CA SER A 23 -4.72 4.06 0.43
C SER A 23 -4.02 4.31 1.76
N PRO A 24 -2.84 3.72 2.02
CA PRO A 24 -2.21 3.81 3.33
C PRO A 24 -1.55 5.16 3.57
N CYS A 25 -1.45 6.04 2.57
CA CYS A 25 -0.84 7.35 2.69
C CYS A 25 -1.71 8.41 1.99
N GLN A 26 -1.29 9.67 2.05
CA GLN A 26 -2.01 10.80 1.43
C GLN A 26 -1.63 11.04 -0.03
N CYS A 27 -0.89 10.14 -0.68
CA CYS A 27 -0.62 10.26 -2.10
C CYS A 27 -1.91 10.09 -2.91
N THR A 28 -2.02 10.82 -4.02
CA THR A 28 -3.21 10.79 -4.88
C THR A 28 -3.01 9.87 -6.09
N GLY A 29 -4.12 9.32 -6.59
CA GLY A 29 -4.10 8.42 -7.75
C GLY A 29 -3.37 7.11 -7.47
N THR A 30 -2.76 6.55 -8.50
CA THR A 30 -2.09 5.23 -8.45
C THR A 30 -0.89 5.19 -7.50
N LEU A 31 -0.28 6.34 -7.18
CA LEU A 31 0.80 6.46 -6.19
C LEU A 31 0.30 6.29 -4.75
N GLY A 32 -0.99 6.54 -4.51
CA GLY A 32 -1.65 6.34 -3.23
C GLY A 32 -2.12 4.93 -2.99
N THR A 33 -2.29 4.12 -4.05
CA THR A 33 -2.91 2.80 -3.97
C THR A 33 -1.90 1.67 -3.94
N ILE A 34 -2.03 0.79 -2.94
CA ILE A 34 -1.16 -0.38 -2.73
C ILE A 34 -2.01 -1.55 -2.22
N HIS A 35 -1.72 -2.77 -2.68
CA HIS A 35 -2.27 -4.00 -2.09
C HIS A 35 -1.79 -4.23 -0.65
N ARG A 36 -2.64 -4.83 0.20
CA ARG A 36 -2.28 -5.18 1.57
C ARG A 36 -1.01 -6.03 1.63
N THR A 37 -0.93 -7.07 0.83
CA THR A 37 0.19 -8.00 0.74
C THR A 37 1.47 -7.30 0.28
N CYS A 38 1.38 -6.45 -0.76
CA CYS A 38 2.52 -5.66 -1.22
C CYS A 38 3.00 -4.67 -0.14
N LEU A 39 2.08 -4.04 0.60
CA LEU A 39 2.43 -3.15 1.70
C LEU A 39 3.12 -3.90 2.85
N GLU A 40 2.61 -5.06 3.23
CA GLU A 40 3.17 -5.89 4.29
C GLU A 40 4.56 -6.42 3.91
N HIS A 41 4.76 -6.85 2.66
CA HIS A 41 6.08 -7.19 2.15
C HIS A 41 7.02 -5.99 2.16
N TRP A 42 6.56 -4.84 1.66
CA TRP A 42 7.36 -3.62 1.64
C TRP A 42 7.75 -3.21 3.07
N LEU A 43 6.82 -3.21 4.03
CA LEU A 43 7.09 -2.90 5.43
C LEU A 43 8.02 -3.92 6.11
N SER A 44 7.96 -5.20 5.70
CA SER A 44 8.85 -6.24 6.23
C SER A 44 10.28 -6.09 5.71
N SER A 45 10.44 -5.58 4.49
CA SER A 45 11.75 -5.28 3.90
C SER A 45 12.25 -3.86 4.19
N SER A 46 11.37 -2.96 4.59
CA SER A 46 11.65 -1.55 4.83
C SER A 46 11.95 -1.30 6.32
N SER A 47 12.94 -0.45 6.59
CA SER A 47 13.23 0.03 7.94
C SER A 47 12.30 1.18 8.37
N THR A 48 11.34 1.57 7.53
CA THR A 48 10.46 2.72 7.76
C THR A 48 8.99 2.38 7.57
N SER A 49 8.15 2.97 8.41
CA SER A 49 6.69 2.91 8.32
C SER A 49 6.08 4.17 7.69
N TYR A 50 6.88 4.95 6.96
CA TYR A 50 6.48 6.21 6.33
C TYR A 50 6.52 6.08 4.81
N CYS A 51 5.58 6.76 4.15
CA CYS A 51 5.61 6.91 2.70
C CYS A 51 6.83 7.73 2.29
N GLU A 52 7.58 7.27 1.29
CA GLU A 52 8.77 7.97 0.78
C GLU A 52 8.45 9.23 -0.04
N LEU A 53 7.18 9.39 -0.47
CA LEU A 53 6.73 10.52 -1.30
C LEU A 53 6.12 11.63 -0.45
N CYS A 54 5.11 11.30 0.36
CA CYS A 54 4.42 12.27 1.18
C CYS A 54 4.91 12.32 2.64
N HIS A 55 5.85 11.44 3.03
CA HIS A 55 6.41 11.37 4.39
C HIS A 55 5.38 11.15 5.51
N VAL A 56 4.15 10.76 5.16
CA VAL A 56 3.09 10.41 6.12
C VAL A 56 3.25 8.95 6.54
N ARG A 57 3.00 8.68 7.82
CA ARG A 57 2.98 7.32 8.36
C ARG A 57 1.89 6.49 7.67
N PHE A 58 2.23 5.29 7.24
CA PHE A 58 1.24 4.41 6.63
C PHE A 58 0.12 4.06 7.63
N ALA A 59 -1.13 4.31 7.23
CA ALA A 59 -2.33 4.05 8.01
C ALA A 59 -2.72 2.57 7.97
N VAL A 60 -1.80 1.70 8.37
CA VAL A 60 -2.02 0.25 8.44
C VAL A 60 -2.40 -0.15 9.86
N LYS A 61 -3.55 -0.81 9.99
CA LYS A 61 -3.85 -1.59 11.19
C LYS A 61 -2.98 -2.84 11.15
N HIS A 62 -1.77 -2.77 11.69
CA HIS A 62 -1.03 -3.97 12.04
C HIS A 62 -1.89 -4.69 13.08
N LYS A 63 -2.48 -5.84 12.70
CA LYS A 63 -2.76 -6.84 13.72
C LYS A 63 -1.38 -7.35 14.11
N PRO A 64 -0.88 -7.09 15.33
CA PRO A 64 0.32 -7.78 15.77
C PRO A 64 0.05 -9.28 15.53
N ARG A 65 0.99 -9.99 14.89
CA ARG A 65 0.97 -11.45 14.95
C ARG A 65 0.81 -11.76 16.44
N PRO A 66 -0.25 -12.45 16.87
CA PRO A 66 -0.26 -12.98 18.23
C PRO A 66 1.01 -13.81 18.31
N LEU A 67 1.90 -13.41 19.23
CA LEU A 67 2.98 -14.27 19.68
C LEU A 67 2.26 -15.47 20.28
N VAL A 68 2.00 -16.49 19.47
CA VAL A 68 1.57 -17.78 19.96
C VAL A 68 2.78 -18.34 20.70
N GLU A 69 2.72 -18.22 22.02
CA GLU A 69 3.54 -18.96 23.00
C GLU A 69 3.38 -20.47 22.81
#